data_AF-A0A928ZXU6-F1
#
_entry.id   AF-A0A928ZXU6-F1
#
_cell.length_a   1.000
_cell.length_b   1.000
_cell.length_c   1.000
_cell.angle_alpha   90.00
_cell.angle_beta   90.00
_cell.angle_gamma   90.00
#
_symmetry.space_group_name_H-M   'P 1'
#
loop_
_entity.id
_entity.type
_entity.pdbx_description
1 polymer ?
#
loop_
_entity_poly.entity_id
_entity_poly.type
_entity_poly.pdbx_seq_one_letter_code
_entity_poly.pdbx_strand_id
1 'polypeptide(L)'
;VGWYNMLAAAIVTFFTVAAGFYEMLLAQPPAGTTSVWGLQAMETMVWHGVGGVILLFLIVAMTVWRGFQRYVWNCDRARQVQWSYLLAGLGIFALMFVHGTLGAQLAAEFGVHISADRLLEIGQDPNLMLK
;
A
#
# COMPACT_ATOMS: atom_id res chain seq x y z
N VAL A 1 -14.78 7.48 12.23
CA VAL A 1 -14.02 7.98 11.05
C VAL A 1 -14.87 8.97 10.26
N GLY A 2 -14.41 10.20 10.10
CA GLY A 2 -15.09 11.24 9.31
C GLY A 2 -14.78 11.13 7.81
N TRP A 3 -15.61 11.73 6.96
CA TRP A 3 -15.41 11.71 5.51
C TRP A 3 -14.08 12.36 5.09
N TYR A 4 -13.70 13.48 5.73
CA TYR A 4 -12.43 14.16 5.47
C TYR A 4 -11.20 13.28 5.75
N ASN A 5 -11.27 12.39 6.76
CA ASN A 5 -10.19 11.45 7.03
C ASN A 5 -10.01 10.45 5.87
N MET A 6 -11.13 9.98 5.31
CA MET A 6 -11.11 9.07 4.16
C MET A 6 -10.60 9.77 2.90
N LEU A 7 -11.01 11.02 2.67
CA LEU A 7 -10.51 11.83 1.56
C LEU A 7 -8.99 12.06 1.66
N ALA A 8 -8.51 12.45 2.85
CA ALA A 8 -7.09 12.63 3.10
C ALA A 8 -6.32 11.31 2.90
N ALA A 9 -6.86 10.19 3.41
CA ALA A 9 -6.28 8.87 3.20
C ALA A 9 -6.18 8.52 1.71
N ALA A 10 -7.25 8.75 0.93
CA ALA A 10 -7.25 8.49 -0.51
C ALA A 10 -6.15 9.29 -1.24
N ILE A 11 -6.01 10.58 -0.92
CA ILE A 11 -4.97 11.46 -1.50
C ILE A 11 -3.58 10.91 -1.16
N VAL A 12 -3.31 10.59 0.11
CA VAL A 12 -2.02 10.04 0.54
C VAL A 12 -1.74 8.71 -0.16
N THR A 13 -2.72 7.81 -0.26
CA THR A 13 -2.55 6.51 -0.92
C THR A 13 -2.17 6.63 -2.38
N PHE A 14 -2.66 7.63 -3.12
CA PHE A 14 -2.20 7.88 -4.50
C PHE A 14 -0.69 8.09 -4.56
N PHE A 15 -0.15 8.94 -3.68
CA PHE A 15 1.28 9.20 -3.62
C PHE A 15 2.07 7.98 -3.15
N THR A 16 1.57 7.24 -2.16
CA THR A 16 2.22 6.01 -1.67
C THR A 16 2.31 4.95 -2.76
N VAL A 17 1.23 4.73 -3.52
CA VAL A 17 1.22 3.77 -4.63
C VAL A 17 2.14 4.24 -5.76
N ALA A 18 2.09 5.52 -6.13
CA ALA A 18 2.97 6.07 -7.17
C ALA A 18 4.46 5.95 -6.81
N ALA A 19 4.83 6.25 -5.56
CA ALA A 19 6.18 6.06 -5.07
C ALA A 19 6.60 4.59 -5.11
N GLY A 20 5.73 3.68 -4.68
CA GLY A 20 5.98 2.24 -4.79
C GLY A 20 6.24 1.78 -6.22
N PHE A 21 5.45 2.25 -7.21
CA PHE A 21 5.71 1.96 -8.62
C PHE A 21 7.04 2.53 -9.12
N TYR A 22 7.40 3.75 -8.72
CA TYR A 22 8.69 4.34 -9.07
C TYR A 22 9.85 3.50 -8.54
N GLU A 23 9.76 3.02 -7.30
CA GLU A 23 10.79 2.17 -6.71
C GLU A 23 10.86 0.80 -7.38
N MET A 24 9.72 0.19 -7.74
CA MET A 24 9.69 -1.07 -8.49
C MET A 24 10.33 -0.94 -9.87
N LEU A 25 10.19 0.20 -10.55
CA LEU A 25 10.83 0.45 -11.85
C LEU A 25 12.37 0.52 -11.75
N LEU A 26 12.89 0.93 -10.61
CA LEU A 26 14.33 1.04 -10.35
C LEU A 26 14.90 -0.17 -9.62
N ALA A 27 14.04 -1.06 -9.14
CA ALA A 27 14.45 -2.22 -8.37
C ALA A 27 15.23 -3.21 -9.24
N GLN A 28 16.28 -3.76 -8.65
CA GLN A 28 17.06 -4.86 -9.23
C GLN A 28 17.06 -6.01 -8.22
N PRO A 29 15.95 -6.75 -8.15
CA PRO A 29 15.77 -7.76 -7.12
C PRO A 29 16.78 -8.91 -7.26
N PRO A 30 17.30 -9.44 -6.14
CA PRO A 30 18.21 -10.59 -6.17
C PRO A 30 17.52 -11.83 -6.77
N ALA A 31 18.27 -12.60 -7.55
CA ALA A 31 17.79 -13.86 -8.11
C ALA A 31 18.08 -15.02 -7.14
N GLY A 32 17.16 -15.97 -7.04
CA GLY A 32 17.34 -17.20 -6.28
C GLY A 32 17.03 -17.12 -4.78
N THR A 33 16.58 -15.98 -4.26
CA THR A 33 16.04 -15.85 -2.89
C THR A 33 14.51 -15.90 -2.90
N THR A 34 13.95 -16.38 -1.79
CA THR A 34 12.50 -16.51 -1.59
C THR A 34 12.08 -15.92 -0.26
N SER A 35 10.86 -15.43 -0.18
CA SER A 35 10.28 -14.92 1.05
C SER A 35 9.94 -16.02 2.04
N VAL A 36 9.61 -15.64 3.28
CA VAL A 36 9.00 -16.56 4.26
C VAL A 36 7.68 -17.19 3.77
N TRP A 37 7.05 -16.61 2.73
CA TRP A 37 5.86 -17.17 2.07
C TRP A 37 6.22 -18.05 0.86
N GLY A 38 7.51 -18.26 0.59
CA GLY A 38 8.00 -19.05 -0.54
C GLY A 38 7.92 -18.34 -1.89
N LEU A 39 7.62 -17.04 -1.91
CA LEU A 39 7.50 -16.26 -3.13
C LEU A 39 8.87 -15.73 -3.57
N GLN A 40 9.13 -15.71 -4.87
CA GLN A 40 10.33 -15.03 -5.38
C GLN A 40 10.17 -13.51 -5.29
N ALA A 41 11.30 -12.79 -5.39
CA ALA A 41 11.31 -11.33 -5.33
C ALA A 41 10.38 -10.67 -6.37
N MET A 42 10.44 -11.12 -7.63
CA MET A 42 9.60 -10.58 -8.71
C MET A 42 8.11 -10.88 -8.49
N GLU A 43 7.80 -12.08 -8.01
CA GLU A 43 6.43 -12.48 -7.69
C GLU A 43 5.86 -11.64 -6.54
N THR A 44 6.63 -11.46 -5.46
CA THR A 44 6.27 -10.61 -4.32
C THR A 44 6.04 -9.16 -4.77
N MET A 45 6.89 -8.65 -5.66
CA MET A 45 6.80 -7.30 -6.20
C MET A 45 5.51 -7.09 -7.02
N VAL A 46 5.17 -8.05 -7.88
CA VAL A 46 3.92 -8.01 -8.66
C VAL A 46 2.70 -8.05 -7.75
N TRP A 47 2.66 -8.97 -6.78
CA TRP A 47 1.53 -9.08 -5.85
C TRP A 47 1.39 -7.85 -4.96
N HIS A 48 2.50 -7.29 -4.48
CA HIS A 48 2.50 -6.05 -3.73
C HIS A 48 1.97 -4.90 -4.60
N GLY A 49 2.53 -4.70 -5.81
CA GLY A 49 2.11 -3.64 -6.73
C GLY A 49 0.62 -3.70 -7.10
N VAL A 50 0.13 -4.87 -7.52
CA VAL A 50 -1.30 -5.10 -7.81
C VAL A 50 -2.16 -4.88 -6.56
N GLY A 51 -1.73 -5.40 -5.41
CA GLY A 51 -2.40 -5.19 -4.13
C GLY A 51 -2.53 -3.71 -3.76
N GLY A 52 -1.50 -2.90 -4.04
CA GLY A 52 -1.51 -1.46 -3.81
C GLY A 52 -2.56 -0.75 -4.66
N VAL A 53 -2.66 -1.10 -5.95
CA VAL A 53 -3.70 -0.56 -6.85
C VAL A 53 -5.11 -0.95 -6.39
N ILE A 54 -5.31 -2.21 -5.99
CA ILE A 54 -6.59 -2.69 -5.46
C ILE A 54 -6.97 -1.91 -4.19
N LEU A 55 -6.03 -1.74 -3.25
CA LEU A 55 -6.28 -1.00 -2.02
C LEU A 55 -6.59 0.48 -2.29
N LEU A 56 -5.86 1.12 -3.21
CA LEU A 56 -6.16 2.48 -3.65
C LEU A 56 -7.60 2.58 -4.17
N PHE A 57 -8.00 1.68 -5.08
CA PHE A 57 -9.36 1.63 -5.59
C PHE A 57 -10.39 1.48 -4.45
N LEU A 58 -10.16 0.57 -3.50
CA LEU A 58 -11.06 0.35 -2.38
C LEU A 58 -11.15 1.56 -1.43
N ILE A 59 -10.05 2.25 -1.16
CA ILE A 59 -10.02 3.47 -0.33
C ILE A 59 -10.78 4.61 -1.03
N VAL A 60 -10.61 4.77 -2.34
CA VAL A 60 -11.37 5.74 -3.14
C VAL A 60 -12.86 5.38 -3.13
N ALA A 61 -13.21 4.12 -3.37
CA ALA A 61 -14.60 3.65 -3.35
C ALA A 61 -15.25 3.87 -1.98
N MET A 62 -14.53 3.60 -0.88
CA MET A 62 -14.99 3.86 0.48
C MET A 62 -15.15 5.36 0.77
N THR A 63 -14.28 6.22 0.22
CA THR A 63 -14.41 7.67 0.32
C THR A 63 -15.67 8.17 -0.37
N VAL A 64 -15.93 7.68 -1.59
CA VAL A 64 -17.12 8.01 -2.36
C VAL A 64 -18.38 7.50 -1.64
N TRP A 65 -18.40 6.22 -1.23
CA TRP A 65 -19.52 5.65 -0.46
C TRP A 65 -19.80 6.45 0.80
N ARG A 66 -18.75 6.83 1.54
CA ARG A 66 -18.94 7.64 2.75
C ARG A 66 -19.47 9.05 2.42
N GLY A 67 -19.10 9.61 1.27
CA GLY A 67 -19.65 10.86 0.75
C GLY A 67 -21.15 10.74 0.51
N PHE A 68 -21.61 9.70 -0.19
CA PHE A 68 -23.03 9.45 -0.41
C PHE A 68 -23.81 9.27 0.90
N GLN A 69 -23.29 8.50 1.86
CA GLN A 69 -23.91 8.37 3.17
C GLN A 69 -24.09 9.72 3.88
N ARG A 70 -23.08 10.60 3.79
CA ARG A 70 -23.07 11.89 4.47
C ARG A 70 -23.95 12.94 3.80
N TYR A 71 -23.87 13.06 2.48
CA TYR A 71 -24.42 14.19 1.73
C TYR A 71 -25.71 13.87 0.98
N VAL A 72 -26.06 12.59 0.80
CA VAL A 72 -27.21 12.17 -0.02
C VAL A 72 -28.18 11.27 0.76
N TRP A 73 -27.72 10.17 1.34
CA TRP A 73 -28.62 9.14 1.88
C TRP A 73 -29.02 9.34 3.34
N ASN A 74 -28.09 9.75 4.19
CA ASN A 74 -28.32 9.86 5.64
C ASN A 74 -27.96 11.25 6.17
N CYS A 75 -28.06 12.29 5.33
CA CYS A 75 -27.73 13.67 5.71
C CYS A 75 -28.51 14.14 6.95
N ASP A 76 -29.79 13.76 7.04
CA ASP A 76 -30.69 14.18 8.12
C ASP A 76 -30.77 13.20 9.29
N ARG A 77 -29.96 12.12 9.28
CA ARG A 77 -29.96 11.11 10.34
C ARG A 77 -28.85 11.37 11.35
N ALA A 78 -29.17 11.22 12.63
CA ALA A 78 -28.17 11.24 13.71
C ALA A 78 -27.08 10.16 13.50
N ARG A 79 -27.43 9.00 12.94
CA ARG A 79 -26.47 7.95 12.54
C ARG A 79 -26.36 7.88 11.02
N GLN A 80 -25.25 8.42 10.49
CA GLN A 80 -24.99 8.44 9.05
C GLN A 80 -24.34 7.15 8.51
N VAL A 81 -23.62 6.42 9.37
CA VAL A 81 -22.80 5.26 8.98
C VAL A 81 -23.59 3.96 9.06
N GLN A 82 -23.47 3.13 8.02
CA GLN A 82 -24.10 1.81 7.94
C GLN A 82 -23.13 0.69 8.38
N TRP A 83 -23.66 -0.41 8.89
CA TRP A 83 -22.87 -1.59 9.30
C TRP A 83 -22.10 -2.23 8.14
N SER A 84 -22.69 -2.26 6.95
CA SER A 84 -22.03 -2.77 5.74
C SER A 84 -20.75 -2.01 5.41
N TYR A 85 -20.74 -0.68 5.62
CA TYR A 85 -19.55 0.15 5.47
C TYR A 85 -18.46 -0.23 6.48
N LEU A 86 -18.83 -0.49 7.74
CA LEU A 86 -17.87 -0.93 8.76
C LEU A 86 -17.29 -2.31 8.46
N LEU A 87 -18.15 -3.25 8.00
CA LEU A 87 -17.71 -4.59 7.62
C LEU A 87 -16.78 -4.56 6.41
N ALA A 88 -17.09 -3.74 5.40
CA ALA A 88 -16.20 -3.51 4.27
C ALA A 88 -14.84 -2.93 4.72
N GLY A 89 -14.87 -1.96 5.64
CA GLY A 89 -13.65 -1.43 6.26
C GLY A 89 -12.81 -2.50 6.96
N LEU A 90 -13.44 -3.40 7.72
CA LEU A 90 -12.77 -4.52 8.37
C LEU A 90 -12.11 -5.47 7.35
N GLY A 91 -12.81 -5.77 6.24
CA GLY A 91 -12.25 -6.55 5.14
C GLY A 91 -11.04 -5.87 4.51
N ILE A 92 -11.09 -4.56 4.28
CA ILE A 92 -9.96 -3.77 3.78
C ILE A 92 -8.78 -3.83 4.76
N PHE A 93 -9.02 -3.77 6.07
CA PHE A 93 -7.96 -3.92 7.07
C PHE A 93 -7.24 -5.27 6.95
N ALA A 94 -7.96 -6.37 6.74
CA ALA A 94 -7.35 -7.68 6.51
C ALA A 94 -6.53 -7.71 5.21
N LEU A 95 -7.01 -7.08 4.13
CA LEU A 95 -6.26 -6.95 2.89
C LEU A 95 -5.00 -6.10 3.07
N MET A 96 -5.08 -5.00 3.83
CA MET A 96 -3.94 -4.16 4.17
C MET A 96 -2.89 -4.92 4.96
N PHE A 97 -3.29 -5.81 5.86
CA PHE A 97 -2.35 -6.69 6.57
C PHE A 97 -1.56 -7.55 5.59
N VAL A 98 -2.24 -8.28 4.70
CA VAL A 98 -1.59 -9.14 3.69
C VAL A 98 -0.67 -8.33 2.78
N HIS A 99 -1.17 -7.22 2.23
CA HIS A 99 -0.40 -6.35 1.33
C HIS A 99 0.81 -5.70 2.04
N GLY A 100 0.64 -5.26 3.29
CA GLY A 100 1.70 -4.70 4.11
C GLY A 100 2.77 -5.73 4.44
N THR A 101 2.41 -6.99 4.66
CA THR A 101 3.39 -8.08 4.84
C THR A 101 4.21 -8.32 3.57
N LEU A 102 3.58 -8.28 2.38
CA LEU A 102 4.33 -8.36 1.12
C LEU A 102 5.32 -7.19 0.97
N GLY A 103 4.91 -5.97 1.34
CA GLY A 103 5.81 -4.80 1.33
C GLY A 103 6.97 -4.94 2.33
N ALA A 104 6.70 -5.49 3.51
CA ALA A 104 7.74 -5.77 4.50
C ALA A 104 8.75 -6.84 4.02
N GLN A 105 8.28 -7.85 3.29
CA GLN A 105 9.15 -8.85 2.65
C GLN A 105 10.03 -8.22 1.56
N LEU A 106 9.46 -7.32 0.73
CA LEU A 106 10.23 -6.53 -0.23
C LEU A 106 11.40 -5.79 0.41
N ALA A 107 11.17 -5.16 1.55
CA ALA A 107 12.22 -4.48 2.31
C ALA A 107 13.22 -5.44 2.95
N ALA A 108 12.74 -6.37 3.78
CA ALA A 108 13.59 -7.17 4.65
C ALA A 108 14.34 -8.31 3.94
N GLU A 109 13.76 -8.89 2.89
CA GLU A 109 14.29 -10.09 2.24
C GLU A 109 14.89 -9.81 0.85
N PHE A 110 14.48 -8.72 0.21
CA PHE A 110 14.88 -8.39 -1.16
C PHE A 110 15.57 -7.03 -1.30
N GLY A 111 15.68 -6.24 -0.21
CA GLY A 111 16.34 -4.93 -0.21
C GLY A 111 15.64 -3.87 -1.07
N VAL A 112 14.35 -4.07 -1.38
CA VAL A 112 13.50 -3.14 -2.15
C VAL A 112 12.73 -2.26 -1.16
N HIS A 113 12.59 -0.94 -1.40
CA HIS A 113 12.14 0.08 -0.43
C HIS A 113 13.21 0.64 0.52
N ILE A 114 14.44 0.11 0.52
CA ILE A 114 15.57 0.68 1.27
C ILE A 114 16.83 0.74 0.38
N SER A 115 16.89 1.75 -0.49
CA SER A 115 18.05 1.97 -1.37
C SER A 115 19.38 2.06 -0.61
N ALA A 116 19.35 2.55 0.63
CA ALA A 116 20.52 2.67 1.49
C ALA A 116 21.04 1.31 2.00
N ASP A 117 20.14 0.38 2.36
CA ASP A 117 20.52 -0.97 2.82
C ASP A 117 21.18 -1.73 1.68
N ARG A 118 20.65 -1.61 0.46
CA ARG A 118 21.28 -2.22 -0.71
C ARG A 118 22.70 -1.70 -0.95
N LEU A 119 22.92 -0.38 -0.82
CA LEU A 119 24.24 0.24 -0.97
C LEU A 119 25.22 -0.22 0.12
N LEU A 120 24.73 -0.40 1.36
CA LEU A 120 25.53 -0.94 2.47
C LEU A 120 25.85 -2.43 2.26
N GLU A 121 24.91 -3.23 1.78
CA GLU A 121 25.06 -4.67 1.55
C GLU A 121 26.11 -4.98 0.47
N ILE A 122 26.15 -4.17 -0.59
CA ILE A 122 27.17 -4.27 -1.64
C ILE A 122 28.50 -3.56 -1.28
N GLY A 123 28.64 -3.05 -0.05
CA GLY A 123 29.86 -2.42 0.46
C GLY A 123 30.23 -1.10 -0.23
N GLN A 124 29.26 -0.44 -0.86
CA GLN A 124 29.46 0.82 -1.59
C GLN A 124 29.16 2.02 -0.70
N ASP A 125 30.02 3.04 -0.72
CA ASP A 125 29.78 4.30 0.00
C ASP A 125 28.62 5.06 -0.67
N PRO A 126 27.47 5.25 0.02
CA PRO A 126 26.32 5.94 -0.54
C PRO A 126 26.63 7.38 -0.96
N ASN A 127 27.59 8.05 -0.29
CA ASN A 127 27.99 9.42 -0.59
C ASN A 127 28.72 9.56 -1.94
N LEU A 128 29.26 8.46 -2.46
CA LEU A 128 29.96 8.43 -3.75
C LEU A 128 29.03 8.03 -4.91
N MET A 129 27.93 7.34 -4.62
CA MET A 129 27.05 6.74 -5.64
C MET A 129 25.81 7.60 -5.97
N LEU A 130 25.36 8.46 -5.05
CA LEU A 130 24.16 9.30 -5.21
C LEU A 130 24.46 10.71 -5.77
N LYS A 131 25.58 10.89 -6.49
CA LYS A 131 25.95 12.16 -7.12
C LYS A 131 25.25 12.40 -8.46
#